data_AF-A0A076H1A2-F1
#
_entry.id   AF-A0A076H1A2-F1
#
_cell.length_a   1.000
_cell.length_b   1.000
_cell.length_c   1.000
_cell.angle_alpha   90.00
_cell.angle_beta   90.00
_cell.angle_gamma   90.00
#
_symmetry.space_group_name_H-M   'P 1'
#
loop_
_entity.id
_entity.type
_entity.pdbx_description
1 polymer ?
#
loop_
_entity_poly.entity_id
_entity_poly.type
_entity_poly.pdbx_seq_one_letter_code
_entity_poly.pdbx_strand_id
1 'polypeptide(L)'
;SWIIINDFSFELGYLIDPLTSIMSILITTVGIMVLIYSDNYMAHDQAYLRFFAYMSFFSASMLGLATSSNLIQIYIFWELVGVCSYLLIGFWFTRPLAANACQKAFVTNRIGDFGLLLGILGFFWITGSFEFRDLFEIFNNLILNHEVNFLFVTLCAVLLFAGAIAKSAQFPLHVWLPDAMEGPTPISALIHAATMVAAGIFLVARLLPLFIVIPYIMNLISLVGIITVLLGATLALAQKDIKRGLATFEGRLGVQFQNYIGKQKIPFYSLSLWGKRVYKRINKNVNLLTMNNKERSSFLKKKIDPIHDSARNVTRHFITIVHFQFENEKFYSYPYESDNTMLFPLLVLSLFTLFVGSIGIPLRKEGVDLDILSKWLAPSINLLSQKLHNSTDWYEFFKDSAFSVSIAFLGIFIAAFLYKSSHSSLLNLDLINSVLKIKKGPNRILRDKILNAIYNWSYNRAYIDSLYTMSLTRGIRKSAEFIHFFDRRVIDGITNGFG
;
A
#
# COMPACT_ATOMS: atom_id res chain seq x y z
N SER A 1 11.38 -32.62 12.73
CA SER A 1 9.96 -32.97 12.63
C SER A 1 9.17 -32.31 13.76
N TRP A 2 8.04 -31.66 13.46
CA TRP A 2 7.13 -31.05 14.44
C TRP A 2 6.00 -32.02 14.82
N ILE A 3 5.44 -32.75 13.84
CA ILE A 3 4.44 -33.80 14.05
C ILE A 3 4.80 -34.98 13.14
N ILE A 4 4.79 -36.19 13.70
CA ILE A 4 4.91 -37.45 12.95
C ILE A 4 3.65 -38.25 13.26
N ILE A 5 2.80 -38.48 12.25
CA ILE A 5 1.63 -39.34 12.35
C ILE A 5 1.76 -40.37 11.24
N ASN A 6 2.09 -41.61 11.61
CA ASN A 6 2.31 -42.74 10.70
C ASN A 6 3.21 -42.35 9.50
N ASP A 7 2.62 -42.23 8.31
CA ASP A 7 3.29 -41.94 7.04
C ASP A 7 3.44 -40.44 6.74
N PHE A 8 2.82 -39.57 7.55
CA PHE A 8 2.89 -38.13 7.39
C PHE A 8 3.89 -37.53 8.37
N SER A 9 5.00 -37.01 7.83
CA SER A 9 5.98 -36.24 8.59
C SER A 9 5.85 -34.76 8.23
N PHE A 10 5.62 -33.93 9.24
CA PHE A 10 5.64 -32.49 9.07
C PHE A 10 6.92 -31.91 9.67
N GLU A 11 7.70 -31.23 8.84
CA GLU A 11 8.97 -30.62 9.24
C GLU A 11 8.83 -29.11 9.42
N LEU A 12 9.45 -28.58 10.47
CA LEU A 12 9.65 -27.14 10.63
C LEU A 12 11.13 -26.88 10.42
N GLY A 13 11.45 -26.18 9.34
CA GLY A 13 12.81 -25.87 8.95
C GLY A 13 13.01 -24.39 8.69
N TYR A 14 14.20 -24.07 8.19
CA TYR A 14 14.53 -22.75 7.65
C TYR A 14 15.16 -22.93 6.27
N LEU A 15 14.71 -22.12 5.32
CA LEU A 15 15.21 -22.12 3.95
C LEU A 15 15.87 -20.76 3.70
N ILE A 16 17.20 -20.75 3.55
CA ILE A 16 17.98 -19.53 3.28
C ILE A 16 18.37 -19.51 1.80
N ASP A 17 17.48 -18.94 1.00
CA ASP A 17 17.69 -18.66 -0.42
C ASP A 17 17.98 -17.17 -0.66
N PRO A 18 18.53 -16.77 -1.82
CA PRO A 18 18.72 -15.36 -2.19
C PRO A 18 17.49 -14.45 -1.99
N LEU A 19 16.30 -14.97 -2.27
CA LEU A 19 15.05 -14.21 -2.03
C LEU A 19 14.81 -13.94 -0.53
N THR A 20 15.15 -14.90 0.32
CA THR A 20 14.97 -14.79 1.78
C THR A 20 16.03 -13.90 2.42
N SER A 21 17.26 -13.91 1.90
CA SER A 21 18.32 -13.02 2.40
C SER A 21 17.95 -11.57 2.12
N ILE A 22 17.46 -11.26 0.92
CA ILE A 22 16.97 -9.91 0.57
C ILE A 22 15.84 -9.48 1.51
N MET A 23 14.82 -10.35 1.66
CA MET A 23 13.64 -10.02 2.46
C MET A 23 13.99 -9.86 3.94
N SER A 24 14.83 -10.74 4.50
CA SER A 24 15.26 -10.66 5.91
C SER A 24 16.10 -9.41 6.21
N ILE A 25 16.97 -8.99 5.29
CA ILE A 25 17.72 -7.72 5.41
C ILE A 25 16.76 -6.54 5.37
N LEU A 26 15.78 -6.55 4.46
CA LEU A 26 14.79 -5.48 4.36
C LEU A 26 13.94 -5.37 5.64
N ILE A 27 13.44 -6.50 6.16
CA ILE A 27 12.63 -6.54 7.39
C ILE A 27 13.45 -6.07 8.60
N THR A 28 14.69 -6.55 8.76
CA THR A 28 15.53 -6.18 9.92
C THR A 28 15.97 -4.72 9.87
N THR A 29 16.41 -4.22 8.70
CA THR A 29 16.87 -2.84 8.56
C THR A 29 15.73 -1.84 8.78
N VAL A 30 14.59 -2.01 8.11
CA VAL A 30 13.41 -1.15 8.31
C VAL A 30 12.86 -1.32 9.72
N GLY A 31 12.81 -2.55 10.24
CA GLY A 31 12.35 -2.83 11.61
C GLY A 31 13.15 -2.08 12.67
N ILE A 32 14.48 -2.13 12.62
CA ILE A 32 15.36 -1.39 13.54
C ILE A 32 15.17 0.12 13.40
N MET A 33 15.11 0.64 12.16
CA MET A 33 14.91 2.07 11.92
C MET A 33 13.57 2.58 12.47
N VAL A 34 12.51 1.79 12.32
CA VAL A 34 11.19 2.14 12.85
C VAL A 34 11.17 2.06 14.38
N LEU A 35 11.86 1.10 14.99
CA LEU A 35 11.98 1.03 16.45
C LEU A 35 12.67 2.29 17.01
N ILE A 36 13.78 2.72 16.42
CA ILE A 36 14.47 3.96 16.81
C ILE A 36 13.56 5.18 16.61
N TYR A 37 12.86 5.26 15.48
CA TYR A 37 11.91 6.34 15.21
C TYR A 37 10.77 6.37 16.24
N SER A 38 10.29 5.20 16.66
CA SER A 38 9.15 5.08 17.56
C SER A 38 9.44 5.47 19.00
N ASP A 39 10.70 5.47 19.42
CA ASP A 39 11.10 5.83 20.78
C ASP A 39 10.61 7.23 21.16
N ASN A 40 10.98 8.22 20.35
CA ASN A 40 10.55 9.59 20.58
C ASN A 40 9.09 9.85 20.15
N TYR A 41 8.58 9.10 19.16
CA TYR A 41 7.19 9.24 18.74
C TYR A 41 6.21 8.83 19.85
N MET A 42 6.55 7.79 20.61
CA MET A 42 5.70 7.22 21.66
C MET A 42 6.09 7.68 23.08
N ALA A 43 7.13 8.50 23.24
CA ALA A 43 7.65 8.93 24.55
C ALA A 43 6.58 9.58 25.46
N HIS A 44 5.53 10.17 24.86
CA HIS A 44 4.44 10.82 25.58
C HIS A 44 3.18 9.96 25.73
N ASP A 45 3.16 8.73 25.20
CA ASP A 45 2.04 7.81 25.32
C ASP A 45 2.23 6.87 26.51
N GLN A 46 1.16 6.64 27.29
CA GLN A 46 1.18 5.75 28.45
C GLN A 46 1.41 4.28 28.05
N ALA A 47 1.05 3.91 26.82
CA ALA A 47 1.16 2.53 26.32
C ALA A 47 2.48 2.23 25.58
N TYR A 48 3.57 2.94 25.92
CA TYR A 48 4.89 2.79 25.30
C TYR A 48 5.37 1.33 25.24
N LEU A 49 5.40 0.61 26.37
CA LEU A 49 5.90 -0.77 26.42
C LEU A 49 5.09 -1.74 25.56
N ARG A 50 3.76 -1.57 25.53
CA ARG A 50 2.86 -2.38 24.70
C ARG A 50 3.15 -2.19 23.21
N PHE A 51 3.45 -0.97 22.80
CA PHE A 51 3.78 -0.64 21.43
C PHE A 51 5.04 -1.39 20.95
N PHE A 52 6.12 -1.31 21.73
CA PHE A 52 7.36 -2.01 21.41
C PHE A 52 7.22 -3.53 21.40
N ALA A 53 6.47 -4.09 22.35
CA ALA A 53 6.18 -5.53 22.37
C ALA A 53 5.46 -5.98 21.07
N TYR A 54 4.45 -5.24 20.62
CA TYR A 54 3.74 -5.57 19.38
C TYR A 54 4.60 -5.39 18.13
N MET A 55 5.45 -4.36 18.10
CA MET A 55 6.36 -4.11 16.97
C MET A 55 7.43 -5.21 16.85
N SER A 56 8.03 -5.62 17.96
CA SER A 56 8.99 -6.74 17.98
C SER A 56 8.33 -8.07 17.64
N PHE A 57 7.11 -8.32 18.11
CA PHE A 57 6.37 -9.53 17.77
C PHE A 57 6.00 -9.58 16.28
N PHE A 58 5.69 -8.43 15.68
CA PHE A 58 5.43 -8.31 14.25
C PHE A 58 6.69 -8.49 13.38
N SER A 59 7.84 -7.94 13.79
CA SER A 59 9.09 -8.15 13.06
C SER A 59 9.56 -9.61 13.15
N ALA A 60 9.42 -10.24 14.32
CA ALA A 60 9.73 -11.66 14.51
C ALA A 60 8.85 -12.57 13.65
N SER A 61 7.55 -12.30 13.58
CA SER A 61 6.64 -13.11 12.77
C SER A 61 6.87 -12.96 11.28
N MET A 62 7.18 -11.73 10.82
CA MET A 62 7.53 -11.51 9.42
C MET A 62 8.87 -12.16 9.04
N LEU A 63 9.86 -12.15 9.94
CA LEU A 63 11.10 -12.91 9.72
C LEU A 63 10.86 -14.41 9.65
N GLY A 64 10.01 -14.95 10.54
CA GLY A 64 9.60 -16.36 10.49
C GLY A 64 8.95 -16.73 9.16
N LEU A 65 8.07 -15.86 8.64
CA LEU A 65 7.45 -16.00 7.32
C LEU A 65 8.49 -16.03 6.19
N ALA A 66 9.48 -15.13 6.22
CA ALA A 66 10.52 -15.06 5.19
C ALA A 66 11.42 -16.30 5.19
N THR A 67 11.72 -16.85 6.37
CA THR A 67 12.63 -18.01 6.52
C THR A 67 11.96 -19.37 6.35
N SER A 68 10.64 -19.44 6.22
CA SER A 68 9.90 -20.70 6.22
C SER A 68 10.33 -21.65 5.08
N SER A 69 10.48 -22.95 5.35
CA SER A 69 10.76 -23.98 4.34
C SER A 69 9.49 -24.57 3.71
N ASN A 70 8.34 -24.44 4.38
CA ASN A 70 7.10 -25.11 4.01
C ASN A 70 5.92 -24.16 3.75
N LEU A 71 4.96 -24.60 2.94
CA LEU A 71 3.69 -23.87 2.71
C LEU A 71 2.88 -23.67 3.99
N ILE A 72 2.73 -24.71 4.83
CA ILE A 72 2.04 -24.57 6.13
C ILE A 72 2.82 -23.64 7.06
N GLN A 73 4.15 -23.70 7.05
CA GLN A 73 4.96 -22.82 7.89
C GLN A 73 4.78 -21.36 7.47
N ILE A 74 4.69 -21.06 6.16
CA ILE A 74 4.24 -19.75 5.69
C ILE A 74 2.89 -19.42 6.31
N TYR A 75 1.90 -20.32 6.20
CA TYR A 75 0.55 -20.08 6.71
C TYR A 75 0.51 -19.73 8.21
N ILE A 76 1.27 -20.45 9.04
CA ILE A 76 1.35 -20.17 10.49
C ILE A 76 1.83 -18.74 10.74
N PHE A 77 2.95 -18.35 10.12
CA PHE A 77 3.48 -16.99 10.27
C PHE A 77 2.63 -15.94 9.54
N TRP A 78 1.90 -16.34 8.49
CA TRP A 78 0.97 -15.51 7.73
C TRP A 78 -0.19 -15.02 8.59
N GLU A 79 -0.77 -15.94 9.36
CA GLU A 79 -1.80 -15.62 10.34
C GLU A 79 -1.24 -14.80 11.50
N LEU A 80 -0.05 -15.15 11.99
CA LEU A 80 0.63 -14.43 13.07
C LEU A 80 0.87 -12.96 12.69
N VAL A 81 1.39 -12.69 11.49
CA VAL A 81 1.52 -11.34 10.92
C VAL A 81 0.15 -10.63 10.85
N GLY A 82 -0.92 -11.37 10.51
CA GLY A 82 -2.30 -10.87 10.55
C GLY A 82 -2.77 -10.47 11.94
N VAL A 83 -2.53 -11.28 12.96
CA VAL A 83 -2.88 -10.97 14.36
C VAL A 83 -2.11 -9.75 14.85
N CYS A 84 -0.81 -9.69 14.59
CA CYS A 84 0.01 -8.55 14.94
C CYS A 84 -0.48 -7.26 14.26
N SER A 85 -0.84 -7.31 12.97
CA SER A 85 -1.39 -6.15 12.27
C SER A 85 -2.70 -5.66 12.87
N TYR A 86 -3.57 -6.58 13.32
CA TYR A 86 -4.81 -6.25 14.01
C TYR A 86 -4.55 -5.51 15.33
N LEU A 87 -3.61 -6.01 16.14
CA LEU A 87 -3.21 -5.39 17.40
C LEU A 87 -2.58 -4.01 17.21
N LEU A 88 -1.77 -3.84 16.15
CA LEU A 88 -1.08 -2.60 15.83
C LEU A 88 -2.04 -1.53 15.26
N ILE A 89 -2.95 -1.88 14.34
CA ILE A 89 -3.96 -0.95 13.83
C ILE A 89 -4.92 -0.53 14.96
N GLY A 90 -5.31 -1.50 15.80
CA GLY A 90 -6.17 -1.29 16.96
C GLY A 90 -5.47 -0.73 18.20
N PHE A 91 -4.24 -0.21 18.09
CA PHE A 91 -3.44 0.19 19.25
C PHE A 91 -4.16 1.22 20.15
N TRP A 92 -4.82 2.20 19.54
CA TRP A 92 -5.71 3.15 20.23
C TRP A 92 -7.17 2.70 20.17
N PHE A 93 -7.45 1.52 20.75
CA PHE A 93 -8.77 0.90 20.76
C PHE A 93 -9.90 1.75 21.38
N THR A 94 -9.56 2.78 22.16
CA THR A 94 -10.53 3.74 22.72
C THR A 94 -11.20 4.59 21.64
N ARG A 95 -10.58 4.72 20.46
CA ARG A 95 -11.18 5.41 19.31
C ARG A 95 -12.05 4.45 18.50
N PRO A 96 -13.35 4.73 18.31
CA PRO A 96 -14.23 3.83 17.57
C PRO A 96 -13.80 3.66 16.10
N LEU A 97 -13.19 4.69 15.51
CA LEU A 97 -12.64 4.63 14.15
C LEU A 97 -11.50 3.60 14.04
N ALA A 98 -10.58 3.58 15.01
CA ALA A 98 -9.47 2.64 15.03
C ALA A 98 -9.95 1.20 15.30
N ALA A 99 -10.93 1.03 16.20
CA ALA A 99 -11.55 -0.27 16.48
C ALA A 99 -12.26 -0.86 15.26
N ASN A 100 -13.03 -0.04 14.52
CA ASN A 100 -13.68 -0.49 13.29
C ASN A 100 -12.66 -0.79 12.17
N ALA A 101 -11.59 0.02 12.09
CA ALA A 101 -10.53 -0.18 11.11
C ALA A 101 -9.77 -1.50 11.34
N CYS A 102 -9.42 -1.83 12.58
CA CYS A 102 -8.70 -3.07 12.87
C CYS A 102 -9.56 -4.30 12.57
N GLN A 103 -10.85 -4.30 12.94
CA GLN A 103 -11.77 -5.39 12.61
C GLN A 103 -11.91 -5.57 11.10
N LYS A 104 -12.10 -4.47 10.36
CA LYS A 104 -12.20 -4.50 8.90
C LYS A 104 -10.92 -5.08 8.27
N ALA A 105 -9.74 -4.66 8.72
CA ALA A 105 -8.47 -5.18 8.24
C ALA A 105 -8.29 -6.67 8.55
N PHE A 106 -8.68 -7.13 9.74
CA PHE A 106 -8.56 -8.53 10.09
C PHE A 106 -9.51 -9.42 9.28
N VAL A 107 -10.78 -9.03 9.14
CA VAL A 107 -11.78 -9.81 8.42
C VAL A 107 -11.47 -9.89 6.92
N THR A 108 -11.09 -8.76 6.30
CA THR A 108 -10.74 -8.73 4.87
C THR A 108 -9.52 -9.60 4.55
N ASN A 109 -8.49 -9.55 5.41
CA ASN A 109 -7.34 -10.44 5.27
C ASN A 109 -7.72 -11.91 5.50
N ARG A 110 -8.57 -12.20 6.49
CA ARG A 110 -9.01 -13.57 6.79
C ARG A 110 -9.74 -14.26 5.64
N ILE A 111 -10.47 -13.50 4.82
CA ILE A 111 -11.11 -14.03 3.60
C ILE A 111 -10.05 -14.54 2.61
N GLY A 112 -8.96 -13.78 2.41
CA GLY A 112 -7.84 -14.24 1.58
C GLY A 112 -7.08 -15.40 2.22
N ASP A 113 -6.87 -15.36 3.54
CA ASP A 113 -6.19 -16.41 4.30
C ASP A 113 -6.97 -17.74 4.23
N PHE A 114 -8.30 -17.69 4.19
CA PHE A 114 -9.14 -18.88 3.93
C PHE A 114 -8.90 -19.44 2.53
N GLY A 115 -8.81 -18.58 1.52
CA GLY A 115 -8.42 -18.99 0.16
C GLY A 115 -7.03 -19.63 0.13
N LEU A 116 -6.05 -19.03 0.80
CA LEU A 116 -4.69 -19.56 0.92
C LEU A 116 -4.69 -20.95 1.53
N LEU A 117 -5.42 -21.16 2.63
CA LEU A 117 -5.54 -22.47 3.29
C LEU A 117 -6.12 -23.52 2.35
N LEU A 118 -7.23 -23.21 1.66
CA LEU A 118 -7.84 -24.13 0.70
C LEU A 118 -6.89 -24.44 -0.47
N GLY A 119 -6.13 -23.45 -0.94
CA GLY A 119 -5.10 -23.66 -1.95
C GLY A 119 -3.99 -24.60 -1.48
N ILE A 120 -3.49 -24.41 -0.25
CA ILE A 120 -2.45 -25.28 0.34
C ILE A 120 -2.95 -26.72 0.47
N LEU A 121 -4.18 -26.91 0.97
CA LEU A 121 -4.80 -28.23 1.07
C LEU A 121 -5.04 -28.87 -0.30
N GLY A 122 -5.44 -28.08 -1.30
CA GLY A 122 -5.64 -28.54 -2.68
C GLY A 122 -4.34 -29.03 -3.32
N PHE A 123 -3.24 -28.29 -3.16
CA PHE A 123 -1.93 -28.74 -3.66
C PHE A 123 -1.41 -29.94 -2.90
N PHE A 124 -1.61 -30.00 -1.58
CA PHE A 124 -1.25 -31.18 -0.81
C PHE A 124 -2.01 -32.43 -1.27
N TRP A 125 -3.29 -32.29 -1.64
CA TRP A 125 -4.08 -33.40 -2.19
C TRP A 125 -3.54 -33.91 -3.54
N ILE A 126 -2.88 -33.03 -4.32
CA ILE A 126 -2.28 -33.38 -5.61
C ILE A 126 -0.86 -33.97 -5.43
N THR A 127 0.00 -33.33 -4.64
CA THR A 127 1.43 -33.65 -4.56
C THR A 127 1.81 -34.50 -3.36
N GLY A 128 1.02 -34.50 -2.29
CA GLY A 128 1.32 -35.21 -1.03
C GLY A 128 2.44 -34.59 -0.19
N SER A 129 3.01 -33.44 -0.58
CA SER A 129 4.10 -32.77 0.16
C SER A 129 3.83 -31.27 0.35
N PHE A 130 4.32 -30.73 1.47
CA PHE A 130 4.26 -29.30 1.81
C PHE A 130 5.56 -28.54 1.55
N GLU A 131 6.66 -29.26 1.27
CA GLU A 131 7.99 -28.71 0.99
C GLU A 131 8.03 -28.12 -0.42
N PHE A 132 8.61 -26.93 -0.58
CA PHE A 132 8.62 -26.24 -1.88
C PHE A 132 9.30 -27.05 -2.98
N ARG A 133 10.43 -27.72 -2.66
CA ARG A 133 11.23 -28.46 -3.64
C ARG A 133 10.45 -29.65 -4.21
N ASP A 134 9.95 -30.50 -3.32
CA ASP A 134 9.18 -31.68 -3.68
C ASP A 134 7.88 -31.29 -4.40
N LEU A 135 7.21 -30.24 -3.92
CA LEU A 135 5.99 -29.74 -4.54
C LEU A 135 6.21 -29.34 -6.00
N PHE A 136 7.28 -28.59 -6.29
CA PHE A 136 7.57 -28.16 -7.66
C PHE A 136 7.98 -29.32 -8.58
N GLU A 137 8.75 -30.28 -8.06
CA GLU A 137 9.20 -31.43 -8.85
C GLU A 137 8.05 -32.39 -9.18
N ILE A 138 7.27 -32.79 -8.17
CA ILE A 138 6.13 -33.70 -8.33
C ILE A 138 5.07 -33.06 -9.24
N PHE A 139 4.75 -31.78 -9.02
CA PHE A 139 3.76 -31.07 -9.81
C PHE A 139 4.13 -30.99 -11.30
N ASN A 140 5.41 -30.72 -11.62
CA ASN A 140 5.89 -30.70 -13.00
C ASN A 140 5.74 -32.07 -13.67
N ASN A 141 6.10 -33.16 -12.97
CA ASN A 141 5.97 -34.51 -13.50
C ASN A 141 4.51 -34.89 -13.76
N LEU A 142 3.61 -34.56 -12.83
CA LEU A 142 2.17 -34.84 -12.95
C LEU A 142 1.51 -34.11 -14.12
N ILE A 143 1.96 -32.89 -14.43
CA ILE A 143 1.45 -32.11 -15.57
C ILE A 143 1.96 -32.66 -16.89
N LEU A 144 3.24 -33.03 -16.96
CA LEU A 144 3.83 -33.65 -18.15
C LEU A 144 3.16 -34.98 -18.51
N ASN A 145 2.77 -35.76 -17.49
CA ASN A 145 2.07 -37.03 -17.68
C ASN A 145 0.54 -36.88 -17.88
N HIS A 146 0.00 -35.66 -17.84
CA HIS A 146 -1.44 -35.37 -17.93
C HIS A 146 -2.33 -36.07 -16.90
N GLU A 147 -1.80 -36.39 -15.72
CA GLU A 147 -2.52 -37.15 -14.68
C GLU A 147 -3.50 -36.29 -13.86
N VAL A 148 -3.36 -34.96 -13.93
CA VAL A 148 -4.16 -34.03 -13.11
C VAL A 148 -5.07 -33.18 -13.99
N ASN A 149 -6.31 -33.00 -13.53
CA ASN A 149 -7.27 -32.11 -14.19
C ASN A 149 -6.79 -30.64 -14.10
N PHE A 150 -6.51 -30.07 -15.27
CA PHE A 150 -6.04 -28.69 -15.41
C PHE A 150 -6.99 -27.64 -14.79
N LEU A 151 -8.31 -27.88 -14.84
CA LEU A 151 -9.30 -26.96 -14.24
C LEU A 151 -9.24 -26.99 -12.69
N PHE A 152 -8.98 -28.14 -12.10
CA PHE A 152 -8.82 -28.25 -10.66
C PHE A 152 -7.53 -27.56 -10.17
N VAL A 153 -6.44 -27.75 -10.90
CA VAL A 153 -5.15 -27.10 -10.63
C VAL A 153 -5.22 -25.58 -10.73
N THR A 154 -5.87 -25.07 -11.78
CA THR A 154 -6.09 -23.62 -11.93
C THR A 154 -6.92 -23.06 -10.77
N LEU A 155 -7.95 -23.76 -10.33
CA LEU A 155 -8.75 -23.36 -9.16
C LEU A 155 -7.90 -23.33 -7.86
N CYS A 156 -7.08 -24.35 -7.62
CA CYS A 156 -6.16 -24.37 -6.47
C CYS A 156 -5.15 -23.22 -6.52
N ALA A 157 -4.60 -22.90 -7.71
CA ALA A 157 -3.68 -21.79 -7.89
C ALA A 157 -4.35 -20.41 -7.68
N VAL A 158 -5.61 -20.24 -8.12
CA VAL A 158 -6.40 -19.03 -7.83
C VAL A 158 -6.63 -18.86 -6.34
N LEU A 159 -6.93 -19.96 -5.63
CA LEU A 159 -7.12 -19.94 -4.18
C LEU A 159 -5.82 -19.58 -3.43
N LEU A 160 -4.66 -20.13 -3.83
CA LEU A 160 -3.36 -19.71 -3.30
C LEU A 160 -3.12 -18.20 -3.54
N PHE A 161 -3.40 -17.72 -4.75
CA PHE A 161 -3.21 -16.31 -5.09
C PHE A 161 -4.16 -15.39 -4.33
N ALA A 162 -5.35 -15.85 -3.93
CA ALA A 162 -6.29 -15.06 -3.12
C ALA A 162 -5.69 -14.60 -1.78
N GLY A 163 -4.81 -15.41 -1.17
CA GLY A 163 -4.04 -14.99 0.00
C GLY A 163 -3.15 -13.79 -0.28
N ALA A 164 -2.38 -13.86 -1.37
CA ALA A 164 -1.51 -12.77 -1.80
C ALA A 164 -2.31 -11.49 -2.10
N ILE A 165 -3.47 -11.60 -2.77
CA ILE A 165 -4.36 -10.46 -3.07
C ILE A 165 -4.75 -9.72 -1.79
N ALA A 166 -5.13 -10.44 -0.74
CA ALA A 166 -5.63 -9.84 0.49
C ALA A 166 -4.54 -9.04 1.25
N LYS A 167 -3.38 -9.67 1.50
CA LYS A 167 -2.28 -9.02 2.22
C LYS A 167 -1.63 -7.88 1.44
N SER A 168 -1.57 -8.00 0.11
CA SER A 168 -1.03 -6.94 -0.74
C SER A 168 -2.05 -5.85 -1.09
N ALA A 169 -3.25 -5.90 -0.50
CA ALA A 169 -4.34 -4.95 -0.75
C ALA A 169 -4.64 -4.76 -2.24
N GLN A 170 -4.67 -5.87 -2.98
CA GLN A 170 -5.05 -5.88 -4.39
C GLN A 170 -6.56 -5.91 -4.55
N PHE A 171 -7.03 -5.59 -5.75
CA PHE A 171 -8.42 -5.70 -6.13
C PHE A 171 -8.77 -7.20 -6.18
N PRO A 172 -9.84 -7.64 -5.49
CA PRO A 172 -10.91 -6.82 -4.92
C PRO A 172 -10.72 -6.40 -3.45
N LEU A 173 -9.82 -7.02 -2.68
CA LEU A 173 -9.65 -6.92 -1.23
C LEU A 173 -8.73 -5.76 -0.74
N HIS A 174 -8.84 -4.57 -1.32
CA HIS A 174 -7.99 -3.41 -1.00
C HIS A 174 -8.57 -2.46 0.06
N VAL A 175 -9.83 -2.66 0.44
CA VAL A 175 -10.65 -1.71 1.23
C VAL A 175 -10.09 -1.41 2.62
N TRP A 176 -9.32 -2.34 3.20
CA TRP A 176 -8.79 -2.16 4.54
C TRP A 176 -7.60 -1.20 4.61
N LEU A 177 -6.84 -1.04 3.52
CA LEU A 177 -5.56 -0.36 3.51
C LEU A 177 -5.66 1.13 3.87
N PRO A 178 -6.61 1.92 3.33
CA PRO A 178 -6.71 3.33 3.68
C PRO A 178 -7.18 3.55 5.12
N ASP A 179 -7.90 2.60 5.71
CA ASP A 179 -8.41 2.67 7.08
C ASP A 179 -7.36 2.22 8.10
N ALA A 180 -6.39 1.39 7.69
CA ALA A 180 -5.22 1.06 8.51
C ALA A 180 -4.39 2.30 8.92
N MET A 181 -4.58 3.44 8.23
CA MET A 181 -3.93 4.73 8.51
C MET A 181 -4.42 5.42 9.80
N GLU A 182 -5.47 4.89 10.42
CA GLU A 182 -5.91 5.31 11.76
C GLU A 182 -4.91 4.90 12.85
N GLY A 183 -4.04 3.94 12.58
CA GLY A 183 -2.97 3.52 13.49
C GLY A 183 -1.85 4.57 13.65
N PRO A 184 -0.95 4.36 14.63
CA PRO A 184 0.27 5.15 14.79
C PRO A 184 1.12 5.23 13.52
N THR A 185 1.77 6.36 13.27
CA THR A 185 2.57 6.53 12.04
C THR A 185 3.76 5.58 11.88
N PRO A 186 4.50 5.17 12.95
CA PRO A 186 5.58 4.21 12.78
C PRO A 186 5.06 2.84 12.30
N ILE A 187 3.85 2.46 12.73
CA ILE A 187 3.20 1.22 12.28
C ILE A 187 2.86 1.28 10.80
N SER A 188 2.26 2.39 10.35
CA SER A 188 1.97 2.55 8.92
C SER A 188 3.26 2.41 8.10
N ALA A 189 4.37 3.04 8.51
CA ALA A 189 5.64 2.90 7.81
C ALA A 189 6.11 1.43 7.73
N LEU A 190 5.97 0.66 8.81
CA LEU A 190 6.41 -0.74 8.85
C LEU A 190 5.51 -1.69 8.03
N ILE A 191 4.18 -1.57 8.17
CA ILE A 191 3.18 -2.39 7.47
C ILE A 191 3.33 -2.25 5.95
N HIS A 192 3.54 -1.02 5.52
CA HIS A 192 3.62 -0.62 4.12
C HIS A 192 4.98 -0.90 3.47
N ALA A 193 6.05 -0.43 4.09
CA ALA A 193 7.37 -0.50 3.45
C ALA A 193 7.96 -1.91 3.44
N ALA A 194 7.70 -2.73 4.47
CA ALA A 194 8.56 -3.88 4.74
C ALA A 194 7.88 -5.22 4.99
N THR A 195 6.58 -5.26 5.27
CA THR A 195 6.05 -6.44 5.98
C THR A 195 4.74 -6.97 5.41
N MET A 196 3.62 -6.29 5.62
CA MET A 196 2.31 -6.87 5.32
C MET A 196 2.06 -6.96 3.82
N VAL A 197 2.29 -5.86 3.10
CA VAL A 197 2.13 -5.84 1.63
C VAL A 197 3.24 -6.69 0.98
N ALA A 198 4.44 -6.64 1.54
CA ALA A 198 5.60 -7.42 1.09
C ALA A 198 5.40 -8.94 1.25
N ALA A 199 4.66 -9.41 2.26
CA ALA A 199 4.33 -10.83 2.43
C ALA A 199 3.53 -11.39 1.25
N GLY A 200 2.58 -10.61 0.72
CA GLY A 200 1.83 -10.93 -0.50
C GLY A 200 2.75 -11.16 -1.70
N ILE A 201 3.69 -10.24 -1.89
CA ILE A 201 4.67 -10.30 -2.99
C ILE A 201 5.63 -11.48 -2.82
N PHE A 202 6.10 -11.69 -1.59
CA PHE A 202 7.02 -12.77 -1.25
C PHE A 202 6.43 -14.14 -1.54
N LEU A 203 5.16 -14.37 -1.17
CA LEU A 203 4.47 -15.63 -1.45
C LEU A 203 4.44 -15.92 -2.96
N VAL A 204 4.07 -14.92 -3.77
CA VAL A 204 3.98 -15.10 -5.22
C VAL A 204 5.35 -15.28 -5.85
N ALA A 205 6.37 -14.55 -5.41
CA ALA A 205 7.75 -14.71 -5.87
C ALA A 205 8.29 -16.11 -5.56
N ARG A 206 7.95 -16.67 -4.40
CA ARG A 206 8.34 -18.02 -4.00
C ARG A 206 7.60 -19.12 -4.76
N LEU A 207 6.30 -18.91 -5.03
CA LEU A 207 5.46 -19.85 -5.79
C LEU A 207 5.53 -19.64 -7.32
N LEU A 208 6.44 -18.79 -7.77
CA LEU A 208 6.57 -18.48 -9.19
C LEU A 208 6.87 -19.70 -10.08
N PRO A 209 7.72 -20.67 -9.67
CA PRO A 209 7.89 -21.91 -10.43
C PRO A 209 6.59 -22.66 -10.69
N LEU A 210 5.64 -22.62 -9.76
CA LEU A 210 4.32 -23.23 -9.90
C LEU A 210 3.44 -22.41 -10.86
N PHE A 211 3.42 -21.08 -10.72
CA PHE A 211 2.56 -20.22 -11.52
C PHE A 211 2.95 -20.15 -13.01
N ILE A 212 4.23 -20.26 -13.35
CA ILE A 212 4.68 -20.29 -14.76
C ILE A 212 4.05 -21.46 -15.53
N VAL A 213 3.89 -22.61 -14.87
CA VAL A 213 3.37 -23.83 -15.52
C VAL A 213 1.87 -23.70 -15.81
N ILE A 214 1.18 -22.78 -15.14
CA ILE A 214 -0.26 -22.55 -15.27
C ILE A 214 -0.50 -21.20 -15.98
N PRO A 215 -0.59 -21.13 -17.32
CA PRO A 215 -0.64 -19.84 -18.03
C PRO A 215 -1.82 -18.95 -17.63
N TYR A 216 -2.98 -19.52 -17.29
CA TYR A 216 -4.15 -18.74 -16.88
C TYR A 216 -3.94 -17.96 -15.58
N ILE A 217 -3.16 -18.49 -14.63
CA ILE A 217 -2.93 -17.77 -13.37
C ILE A 217 -2.02 -16.56 -13.60
N MET A 218 -1.01 -16.67 -14.47
CA MET A 218 -0.14 -15.55 -14.83
C MET A 218 -0.93 -14.40 -15.47
N ASN A 219 -1.88 -14.74 -16.35
CA ASN A 219 -2.77 -13.75 -16.94
C ASN A 219 -3.68 -13.10 -15.88
N LEU A 220 -4.18 -13.87 -14.92
CA LEU A 220 -5.01 -13.35 -13.83
C LEU A 220 -4.20 -12.41 -12.90
N ILE A 221 -2.98 -12.80 -12.51
CA ILE A 221 -2.09 -11.98 -11.68
C ILE A 221 -1.81 -10.64 -12.35
N SER A 222 -1.50 -10.64 -13.65
CA SER A 222 -1.23 -9.40 -14.40
C SER A 222 -2.49 -8.54 -14.53
N LEU A 223 -3.66 -9.12 -14.82
CA LEU A 223 -4.93 -8.39 -14.90
C LEU A 223 -5.27 -7.69 -13.57
N VAL A 224 -5.15 -8.41 -12.45
CA VAL A 224 -5.36 -7.84 -11.11
C VAL A 224 -4.36 -6.71 -10.82
N GLY A 225 -3.09 -6.88 -11.21
CA GLY A 225 -2.07 -5.84 -11.14
C GLY A 225 -2.42 -4.57 -11.92
N ILE A 226 -2.91 -4.70 -13.16
CA ILE A 226 -3.30 -3.53 -13.98
C ILE A 226 -4.47 -2.78 -13.34
N ILE A 227 -5.50 -3.51 -12.91
CA ILE A 227 -6.71 -2.93 -12.31
C ILE A 227 -6.36 -2.18 -11.02
N THR A 228 -5.54 -2.78 -10.16
CA THR A 228 -5.13 -2.17 -8.88
C THR A 228 -4.39 -0.86 -9.05
N VAL A 229 -3.51 -0.80 -10.04
CA VAL A 229 -2.70 0.39 -10.30
C VAL A 229 -3.55 1.53 -10.84
N LEU A 230 -4.46 1.21 -11.76
CA LEU A 230 -5.37 2.19 -12.33
C LEU A 230 -6.34 2.73 -11.26
N LEU A 231 -6.90 1.85 -10.43
CA LEU A 231 -7.78 2.24 -9.33
C LEU A 231 -7.00 3.05 -8.26
N GLY A 232 -5.85 2.57 -7.80
CA GLY A 232 -5.04 3.28 -6.80
C GLY A 232 -4.58 4.67 -7.27
N ALA A 233 -4.13 4.78 -8.52
CA ALA A 233 -3.70 6.06 -9.09
C ALA A 233 -4.85 7.08 -9.19
N THR A 234 -6.03 6.65 -9.60
CA THR A 234 -7.20 7.54 -9.71
C THR A 234 -7.69 7.98 -8.34
N LEU A 235 -7.82 7.05 -7.38
CA LEU A 235 -8.27 7.34 -6.01
C LEU A 235 -7.33 8.30 -5.26
N ALA A 236 -6.02 8.18 -5.46
CA ALA A 236 -5.03 9.03 -4.80
C ALA A 236 -5.15 10.52 -5.18
N LEU A 237 -5.60 10.84 -6.40
CA LEU A 237 -5.68 12.23 -6.89
C LEU A 237 -6.71 13.09 -6.16
N ALA A 238 -7.83 12.50 -5.72
CA ALA A 238 -8.89 13.25 -5.03
C ALA A 238 -8.73 13.27 -3.49
N GLN A 239 -7.71 12.58 -2.95
CA GLN A 239 -7.57 12.38 -1.51
C GLN A 239 -7.01 13.64 -0.82
N LYS A 240 -7.66 14.06 0.28
CA LYS A 240 -7.24 15.23 1.09
C LYS A 240 -6.32 14.88 2.26
N ASP A 241 -6.33 13.61 2.66
CA ASP A 241 -5.53 13.10 3.77
C ASP A 241 -4.21 12.52 3.26
N ILE A 242 -3.07 13.08 3.71
CA ILE A 242 -1.73 12.70 3.21
C ILE A 242 -1.46 11.21 3.44
N LYS A 243 -1.71 10.70 4.66
CA LYS A 243 -1.50 9.28 5.01
C LYS A 243 -2.30 8.35 4.10
N ARG A 244 -3.57 8.68 3.88
CA ARG A 244 -4.46 7.87 3.04
C ARG A 244 -4.08 7.99 1.57
N GLY A 245 -3.65 9.16 1.11
CA GLY A 245 -3.15 9.35 -0.25
C GLY A 245 -1.92 8.47 -0.53
N LEU A 246 -0.96 8.43 0.41
CA LEU A 246 0.22 7.56 0.34
C LEU A 246 -0.17 6.08 0.32
N ALA A 247 -1.00 5.62 1.26
CA ALA A 247 -1.46 4.23 1.29
C ALA A 247 -2.19 3.83 0.01
N THR A 248 -2.99 4.73 -0.57
CA THR A 248 -3.71 4.48 -1.84
C THR A 248 -2.75 4.41 -3.03
N PHE A 249 -1.67 5.21 -3.01
CA PHE A 249 -0.63 5.18 -4.03
C PHE A 249 0.22 3.90 -3.96
N GLU A 250 0.35 3.32 -2.77
CA GLU A 250 1.09 2.09 -2.55
C GLU A 250 0.43 0.84 -3.14
N GLY A 251 -0.86 0.92 -3.49
CA GLY A 251 -1.51 -0.05 -4.39
C GLY A 251 -0.81 -0.22 -5.75
N ARG A 252 0.17 0.65 -6.08
CA ARG A 252 1.11 0.48 -7.20
C ARG A 252 2.03 -0.75 -7.09
N LEU A 253 2.15 -1.37 -5.92
CA LEU A 253 2.96 -2.58 -5.75
C LEU A 253 2.44 -3.77 -6.58
N GLY A 254 1.20 -3.72 -7.07
CA GLY A 254 0.67 -4.66 -8.08
C GLY A 254 1.45 -4.69 -9.41
N VAL A 255 2.18 -3.62 -9.77
CA VAL A 255 3.03 -3.59 -10.99
C VAL A 255 4.25 -4.51 -10.88
N GLN A 256 4.71 -4.85 -9.67
CA GLN A 256 5.88 -5.72 -9.51
C GLN A 256 5.67 -7.09 -10.18
N PHE A 257 4.42 -7.53 -10.35
CA PHE A 257 4.08 -8.77 -11.04
C PHE A 257 4.06 -8.69 -12.57
N GLN A 258 3.84 -7.50 -13.13
CA GLN A 258 3.62 -7.35 -14.56
C GLN A 258 4.93 -7.48 -15.37
N ASN A 259 6.07 -7.21 -14.75
CA ASN A 259 7.39 -7.30 -15.41
C ASN A 259 7.99 -8.71 -15.45
N TYR A 260 7.25 -9.76 -15.05
CA TYR A 260 7.73 -11.14 -15.17
C TYR A 260 7.59 -11.73 -16.58
N ILE A 261 6.78 -11.12 -17.45
CA ILE A 261 6.50 -11.62 -18.82
C ILE A 261 7.44 -11.01 -19.88
N GLY A 262 8.29 -10.04 -19.52
CA GLY A 262 9.27 -9.48 -20.46
C GLY A 262 10.40 -8.74 -19.75
N LYS A 263 11.64 -9.06 -20.16
CA LYS A 263 12.92 -8.38 -19.88
C LYS A 263 12.95 -7.29 -18.78
N GLN A 264 13.90 -7.50 -17.87
CA GLN A 264 14.66 -6.51 -17.08
C GLN A 264 14.13 -6.04 -15.71
N LYS A 265 15.17 -5.79 -14.90
CA LYS A 265 15.31 -5.49 -13.46
C LYS A 265 14.29 -4.52 -12.88
N ILE A 266 13.92 -4.80 -11.64
CA ILE A 266 13.08 -3.98 -10.75
C ILE A 266 13.87 -2.74 -10.29
N PRO A 267 13.45 -1.50 -10.58
CA PRO A 267 13.85 -0.34 -9.80
C PRO A 267 12.89 -0.17 -8.62
N PHE A 268 13.40 -0.39 -7.41
CA PHE A 268 12.68 -0.05 -6.19
C PHE A 268 12.54 1.47 -6.08
N TYR A 269 11.31 1.97 -6.09
CA TYR A 269 11.02 3.37 -5.74
C TYR A 269 10.26 3.39 -4.42
N SER A 270 10.79 4.14 -3.44
CA SER A 270 10.04 4.59 -2.27
C SER A 270 10.21 6.11 -2.16
N LEU A 271 9.11 6.85 -2.05
CA LEU A 271 9.13 8.28 -1.77
C LEU A 271 8.21 8.53 -0.56
N SER A 272 8.80 8.88 0.57
CA SER A 272 8.13 9.22 1.82
C SER A 272 8.46 10.67 2.16
N LEU A 273 7.45 11.55 2.27
CA LEU A 273 7.60 12.86 2.89
C LEU A 273 6.28 13.35 3.51
N TRP A 274 6.27 13.34 4.84
CA TRP A 274 5.58 14.25 5.77
C TRP A 274 4.18 13.92 6.32
N GLY A 275 4.00 14.17 7.64
CA GLY A 275 2.78 14.04 8.43
C GLY A 275 2.26 15.35 9.05
N LYS A 276 0.96 15.37 9.39
CA LYS A 276 0.20 16.50 9.98
C LYS A 276 0.26 16.52 11.52
N ARG A 277 0.29 17.73 12.09
CA ARG A 277 0.39 18.05 13.54
C ARG A 277 -0.95 18.28 14.23
N VAL A 278 -0.99 17.95 15.52
CA VAL A 278 -1.94 18.47 16.52
C VAL A 278 -1.13 19.36 17.47
N TYR A 279 -1.56 20.62 17.67
CA TYR A 279 -0.81 21.62 18.46
C TYR A 279 -1.28 21.67 19.92
N LYS A 280 -0.33 21.67 20.86
CA LYS A 280 -0.57 21.97 22.29
C LYS A 280 0.35 23.12 22.73
N ARG A 281 -0.23 24.08 23.47
CA ARG A 281 0.28 25.41 23.82
C ARG A 281 1.29 25.34 24.98
N ILE A 282 2.51 25.87 24.81
CA ILE A 282 3.43 26.20 25.90
C ILE A 282 4.09 27.56 25.61
N ASN A 283 4.06 28.43 26.61
CA ASN A 283 4.53 29.82 26.59
C ASN A 283 6.00 29.89 26.99
N LYS A 284 6.85 30.62 26.26
CA LYS A 284 8.03 31.28 26.85
C LYS A 284 8.65 32.35 25.96
N ASN A 285 8.88 33.49 26.62
CA ASN A 285 9.70 34.63 26.23
C ASN A 285 11.11 34.20 25.82
N VAL A 286 11.58 34.64 24.64
CA VAL A 286 13.01 34.84 24.37
C VAL A 286 13.16 36.07 23.47
N ASN A 287 13.89 37.07 23.96
CA ASN A 287 14.31 38.26 23.24
C ASN A 287 15.29 37.89 22.12
N LEU A 288 15.06 38.40 20.90
CA LEU A 288 16.04 38.35 19.82
C LEU A 288 16.14 39.71 19.11
N LEU A 289 17.20 40.43 19.48
CA LEU A 289 18.07 41.33 18.70
C LEU A 289 17.46 42.21 17.57
N THR A 290 17.33 43.50 17.93
CA THR A 290 17.67 44.72 17.15
C THR A 290 17.42 44.76 15.64
N MET A 291 16.33 45.46 15.29
CA MET A 291 16.03 46.05 13.99
C MET A 291 17.15 46.98 13.50
N ASN A 292 17.53 46.86 12.23
CA ASN A 292 18.13 47.97 11.49
C ASN A 292 17.08 48.53 10.53
N ASN A 293 16.48 49.65 10.92
CA ASN A 293 15.52 50.42 10.15
C ASN A 293 16.26 51.24 9.09
N LYS A 294 16.20 50.85 7.81
CA LYS A 294 16.23 51.76 6.65
C LYS A 294 16.02 50.95 5.37
N GLU A 295 14.75 50.78 5.01
CA GLU A 295 14.24 50.73 3.64
C GLU A 295 12.71 50.58 3.69
N ARG A 296 12.04 51.68 4.07
CA ARG A 296 10.61 51.87 3.84
C ARG A 296 10.48 52.76 2.61
N SER A 297 10.20 52.17 1.45
CA SER A 297 9.63 52.88 0.31
C SER A 297 8.19 52.39 0.09
N SER A 298 7.27 53.12 0.73
CA SER A 298 5.92 53.46 0.27
C SER A 298 5.36 52.76 -0.97
N PHE A 299 4.41 51.83 -0.81
CA PHE A 299 3.49 51.45 -1.91
C PHE A 299 2.07 50.98 -1.47
N LEU A 300 1.61 51.38 -0.28
CA LEU A 300 0.23 51.11 0.17
C LEU A 300 -0.40 52.35 0.81
N LYS A 301 -0.88 53.25 -0.06
CA LYS A 301 -1.97 54.17 0.24
C LYS A 301 -2.83 54.26 -1.01
N LYS A 302 -3.90 53.46 -1.07
CA LYS A 302 -5.04 53.75 -1.93
C LYS A 302 -6.31 53.79 -1.08
N LYS A 303 -7.08 54.83 -1.37
CA LYS A 303 -8.17 55.43 -0.62
C LYS A 303 -9.35 54.48 -0.43
N ILE A 304 -10.04 54.68 0.69
CA ILE A 304 -11.39 54.20 0.98
C ILE A 304 -12.35 55.22 0.35
N ASP A 305 -13.19 54.80 -0.60
CA ASP A 305 -14.36 55.55 -1.02
C ASP A 305 -15.63 54.79 -0.57
N PRO A 306 -16.57 55.44 0.14
CA PRO A 306 -17.82 54.82 0.55
C PRO A 306 -18.86 54.94 -0.57
N ILE A 307 -19.55 53.85 -0.92
CA ILE A 307 -20.73 53.90 -1.80
C ILE A 307 -21.95 53.37 -1.05
N HIS A 308 -22.97 54.22 -1.11
CA HIS A 308 -24.27 54.20 -0.46
C HIS A 308 -25.14 52.95 -0.73
N ASP A 309 -25.99 52.69 0.26
CA ASP A 309 -27.04 51.67 0.31
C ASP A 309 -28.20 51.84 -0.70
N SER A 310 -28.86 50.69 -0.93
CA SER A 310 -30.29 50.47 -1.25
C SER A 310 -30.71 50.20 -2.72
N ALA A 311 -31.06 48.94 -2.99
CA ALA A 311 -32.34 48.54 -3.60
C ALA A 311 -32.47 47.01 -3.61
N ARG A 312 -33.55 46.56 -2.98
CA ARG A 312 -34.03 45.19 -2.81
C ARG A 312 -34.41 44.60 -4.17
N ASN A 313 -33.91 43.41 -4.53
CA ASN A 313 -34.65 42.45 -5.36
C ASN A 313 -34.09 41.02 -5.17
N VAL A 314 -34.94 40.17 -4.62
CA VAL A 314 -34.71 38.75 -4.35
C VAL A 314 -34.69 37.99 -5.68
N THR A 315 -33.56 37.39 -6.04
CA THR A 315 -33.52 36.22 -6.95
C THR A 315 -32.32 35.32 -6.65
N ARG A 316 -32.63 34.11 -6.17
CA ARG A 316 -31.84 32.85 -6.22
C ARG A 316 -30.44 32.85 -5.58
N HIS A 317 -30.35 32.16 -4.45
CA HIS A 317 -29.10 31.73 -3.81
C HIS A 317 -28.28 30.81 -4.73
N PHE A 318 -27.36 31.41 -5.49
CA PHE A 318 -26.19 30.72 -6.02
C PHE A 318 -25.07 30.86 -4.99
N ILE A 319 -24.74 29.75 -4.33
CA ILE A 319 -23.46 29.49 -3.67
C ILE A 319 -22.92 30.71 -2.91
N THR A 320 -23.54 31.01 -1.77
CA THR A 320 -22.81 31.62 -0.66
C THR A 320 -21.74 30.63 -0.24
N ILE A 321 -20.53 30.77 -0.80
CA ILE A 321 -19.34 30.42 -0.04
C ILE A 321 -19.43 31.34 1.17
N VAL A 322 -19.91 30.79 2.29
CA VAL A 322 -19.70 31.39 3.59
C VAL A 322 -18.19 31.59 3.65
N HIS A 323 -17.79 32.85 3.49
CA HIS A 323 -16.46 33.32 3.77
C HIS A 323 -16.28 33.06 5.26
N PHE A 324 -15.84 31.85 5.60
CA PHE A 324 -15.39 31.52 6.93
C PHE A 324 -14.13 32.35 7.14
N GLN A 325 -14.36 33.54 7.67
CA GLN A 325 -13.39 34.44 8.23
C GLN A 325 -12.61 33.61 9.26
N PHE A 326 -11.40 33.18 8.88
CA PHE A 326 -10.43 32.62 9.81
C PHE A 326 -9.99 33.78 10.71
N GLU A 327 -10.81 34.12 11.70
CA GLU A 327 -10.45 35.04 12.76
C GLU A 327 -9.37 34.39 13.63
N ASN A 328 -8.16 34.95 13.52
CA ASN A 328 -7.16 35.04 14.57
C ASN A 328 -6.79 33.74 15.34
N GLU A 329 -6.32 32.71 14.63
CA GLU A 329 -5.33 31.79 15.22
C GLU A 329 -3.94 32.16 14.70
N LYS A 330 -3.04 32.55 15.62
CA LYS A 330 -1.64 32.86 15.30
C LYS A 330 -0.97 31.60 14.71
N PHE A 331 -0.81 31.55 13.39
CA PHE A 331 0.03 30.57 12.73
C PHE A 331 1.48 30.78 13.19
N TYR A 332 2.08 29.79 13.84
CA TYR A 332 3.54 29.73 13.95
C TYR A 332 4.09 29.59 12.53
N SER A 333 4.85 30.58 12.10
CA SER A 333 5.43 30.67 10.75
C SER A 333 6.49 29.59 10.47
N TYR A 334 6.97 28.89 11.51
CA TYR A 334 7.98 27.85 11.38
C TYR A 334 7.58 26.55 12.09
N PRO A 335 7.53 25.42 11.37
CA PRO A 335 7.40 24.14 12.02
C PRO A 335 8.72 23.77 12.73
N TYR A 336 8.69 23.67 14.07
CA TYR A 336 9.81 23.15 14.86
C TYR A 336 10.29 21.78 14.33
N GLU A 337 11.60 21.61 14.15
CA GLU A 337 12.18 20.39 13.60
C GLU A 337 11.99 19.19 14.53
N SER A 338 11.86 17.98 13.99
CA SER A 338 11.78 16.78 14.83
C SER A 338 13.11 16.50 15.51
N ASP A 339 13.09 15.90 16.71
CA ASP A 339 14.32 15.60 17.42
C ASP A 339 15.23 14.62 16.65
N ASN A 340 16.52 14.62 17.00
CA ASN A 340 17.57 13.85 16.31
C ASN A 340 17.26 12.34 16.21
N THR A 341 16.54 11.78 17.16
CA THR A 341 16.10 10.37 17.18
C THR A 341 15.11 10.05 16.06
N MET A 342 14.28 11.00 15.63
CA MET A 342 13.40 10.85 14.48
C MET A 342 14.12 11.13 13.15
N LEU A 343 15.08 12.07 13.15
CA LEU A 343 15.85 12.44 11.96
C LEU A 343 16.84 11.35 11.54
N PHE A 344 17.50 10.70 12.51
CA PHE A 344 18.52 9.67 12.23
C PHE A 344 17.99 8.52 11.36
N PRO A 345 16.86 7.85 11.69
CA PRO A 345 16.29 6.81 10.83
C PRO A 345 15.96 7.31 9.42
N LEU A 346 15.47 8.54 9.28
CA LEU A 346 15.11 9.13 7.98
C LEU A 346 16.34 9.36 7.10
N LEU A 347 17.43 9.88 7.69
CA LEU A 347 18.70 10.08 6.98
C LEU A 347 19.32 8.76 6.55
N VAL A 348 19.34 7.75 7.42
CA VAL A 348 19.88 6.43 7.12
C VAL A 348 19.07 5.76 6.01
N LEU A 349 17.74 5.76 6.09
CA LEU A 349 16.86 5.22 5.04
C LEU A 349 17.05 5.97 3.70
N SER A 350 17.21 7.30 3.73
CA SER A 350 17.49 8.08 2.52
C SER A 350 18.85 7.74 1.90
N LEU A 351 19.86 7.41 2.70
CA LEU A 351 21.15 6.99 2.20
C LEU A 351 21.02 5.62 1.51
N PHE A 352 20.31 4.67 2.14
CA PHE A 352 20.02 3.38 1.51
C PHE A 352 19.30 3.52 0.18
N THR A 353 18.28 4.37 0.05
CA THR A 353 17.54 4.53 -1.23
C THR A 353 18.41 5.08 -2.35
N LEU A 354 19.37 5.96 -2.05
CA LEU A 354 20.34 6.46 -3.05
C LEU A 354 21.26 5.35 -3.57
N PHE A 355 21.71 4.44 -2.69
CA PHE A 355 22.61 3.36 -3.09
C PHE A 355 21.90 2.18 -3.76
N VAL A 356 20.63 1.89 -3.42
CA VAL A 356 19.86 0.79 -4.03
C VAL A 356 19.79 0.89 -5.56
N GLY A 357 19.63 2.10 -6.11
CA GLY A 357 19.62 2.31 -7.56
C GLY A 357 20.96 1.99 -8.24
N SER A 358 22.08 2.16 -7.53
CA SER A 358 23.42 1.88 -8.06
C SER A 358 23.80 0.39 -8.01
N ILE A 359 23.24 -0.36 -7.06
CA ILE A 359 23.48 -1.81 -6.85
C ILE A 359 22.93 -2.66 -8.00
N GLY A 360 21.86 -2.20 -8.66
CA GLY A 360 21.18 -2.94 -9.73
C GLY A 360 21.84 -2.86 -11.10
N ILE A 361 22.84 -2.00 -11.32
CA ILE A 361 23.43 -1.76 -12.64
C ILE A 361 24.50 -2.83 -12.91
N PRO A 362 24.31 -3.73 -13.91
CA PRO A 362 25.35 -4.69 -14.27
C PRO A 362 26.46 -3.94 -15.00
N LEU A 363 27.51 -3.57 -14.27
CA LEU A 363 28.71 -2.95 -14.84
C LEU A 363 29.55 -4.03 -15.53
N ARG A 364 29.08 -4.52 -16.68
CA ARG A 364 29.86 -5.41 -17.54
C ARG A 364 31.05 -4.64 -18.11
N LYS A 365 32.24 -4.88 -17.55
CA LYS A 365 33.51 -4.68 -18.26
C LYS A 365 34.17 -6.05 -18.40
N GLU A 366 34.60 -6.35 -19.62
CA GLU A 366 35.24 -7.60 -20.02
C GLU A 366 36.34 -8.00 -19.03
N GLY A 367 36.20 -9.17 -18.40
CA GLY A 367 37.29 -9.88 -17.75
C GLY A 367 37.34 -9.88 -16.21
N VAL A 368 36.53 -9.09 -15.51
CA VAL A 368 36.47 -9.14 -14.03
C VAL A 368 35.02 -9.17 -13.56
N ASP A 369 34.57 -10.33 -13.06
CA ASP A 369 33.26 -10.54 -12.45
C ASP A 369 33.15 -9.76 -11.13
N LEU A 370 32.97 -8.43 -11.19
CA LEU A 370 32.55 -7.60 -10.04
C LEU A 370 31.05 -7.78 -9.74
N ASP A 371 30.56 -9.01 -9.84
CA ASP A 371 29.16 -9.41 -9.81
C ASP A 371 28.82 -10.25 -8.57
N ILE A 372 29.56 -10.10 -7.46
CA ILE A 372 29.33 -10.88 -6.23
C ILE A 372 27.94 -10.56 -5.66
N LEU A 373 27.58 -9.27 -5.61
CA LEU A 373 26.29 -8.82 -5.11
C LEU A 373 25.14 -9.10 -6.09
N SER A 374 25.39 -9.03 -7.40
CA SER A 374 24.39 -9.35 -8.43
C SER A 374 24.15 -10.86 -8.56
N LYS A 375 25.19 -11.71 -8.38
CA LYS A 375 25.04 -13.17 -8.25
C LYS A 375 24.36 -13.56 -6.95
N TRP A 376 24.57 -12.82 -5.87
CA TRP A 376 23.90 -13.05 -4.58
C TRP A 376 22.44 -12.55 -4.55
N LEU A 377 22.11 -11.51 -5.33
CA LEU A 377 20.75 -10.98 -5.49
C LEU A 377 19.97 -11.60 -6.65
N ALA A 378 20.65 -12.31 -7.56
CA ALA A 378 19.98 -13.05 -8.63
C ALA A 378 19.19 -14.19 -7.98
N PRO A 379 17.86 -14.25 -8.15
CA PRO A 379 17.11 -15.40 -7.70
C PRO A 379 17.69 -16.63 -8.41
N SER A 380 18.24 -17.56 -7.64
CA SER A 380 18.83 -18.82 -8.12
C SER A 380 17.75 -19.80 -8.57
N ILE A 381 16.77 -19.32 -9.34
CA ILE A 381 15.88 -20.20 -10.09
C ILE A 381 16.66 -20.55 -11.35
N ASN A 382 17.13 -21.79 -11.41
CA ASN A 382 17.95 -22.37 -12.47
C ASN A 382 17.28 -22.39 -13.87
N LEU A 383 16.12 -21.72 -14.03
CA LEU A 383 15.38 -21.54 -15.28
C LEU A 383 15.92 -20.38 -16.14
N LEU A 384 16.80 -19.53 -15.59
CA LEU A 384 17.47 -18.46 -16.35
C LEU A 384 18.69 -18.96 -17.17
N SER A 385 18.88 -20.28 -17.26
CA SER A 385 19.91 -20.90 -18.10
C SER A 385 19.46 -21.07 -19.57
N GLN A 386 18.19 -20.83 -19.89
CA GLN A 386 17.73 -20.69 -21.27
C GLN A 386 17.98 -19.26 -21.78
N LYS A 387 19.27 -18.97 -21.99
CA LYS A 387 19.77 -18.25 -23.16
C LYS A 387 19.02 -16.96 -23.51
N LEU A 388 19.13 -15.93 -22.66
CA LEU A 388 18.90 -14.54 -23.07
C LEU A 388 20.10 -14.05 -23.89
N HIS A 389 20.25 -14.58 -25.12
CA HIS A 389 20.93 -13.87 -26.19
C HIS A 389 20.02 -12.73 -26.64
N ASN A 390 19.94 -11.71 -25.80
CA ASN A 390 19.50 -10.39 -26.21
C ASN A 390 20.47 -9.46 -25.52
N SER A 391 21.59 -9.18 -26.18
CA SER A 391 22.29 -7.92 -25.99
C SER A 391 21.23 -6.84 -26.18
N THR A 392 20.65 -6.34 -25.10
CA THR A 392 19.83 -5.14 -25.15
C THR A 392 20.75 -4.05 -25.67
N ASP A 393 20.53 -3.66 -26.92
CA ASP A 393 21.21 -2.53 -27.52
C ASP A 393 21.05 -1.37 -26.55
N TRP A 394 22.18 -0.81 -26.09
CA TRP A 394 22.18 0.36 -25.22
C TRP A 394 21.27 1.46 -25.77
N TYR A 395 21.18 1.56 -27.10
CA TYR A 395 20.28 2.44 -27.81
C TYR A 395 18.79 2.19 -27.52
N GLU A 396 18.31 0.94 -27.56
CA GLU A 396 16.92 0.60 -27.27
C GLU A 396 16.58 0.86 -25.79
N PHE A 397 17.50 0.50 -24.88
CA PHE A 397 17.37 0.82 -23.45
C PHE A 397 17.30 2.32 -23.18
N PHE A 398 18.20 3.11 -23.78
CA PHE A 398 18.19 4.58 -23.60
C PHE A 398 16.93 5.21 -24.19
N LYS A 399 16.45 4.71 -25.34
CA LYS A 399 15.20 5.19 -25.95
C LYS A 399 14.01 4.95 -25.02
N ASP A 400 13.84 3.73 -24.54
CA ASP A 400 12.72 3.38 -23.64
C ASP A 400 12.81 4.11 -22.30
N SER A 401 14.02 4.23 -21.74
CA SER A 401 14.27 5.00 -20.52
C SER A 401 13.92 6.48 -20.70
N ALA A 402 14.32 7.11 -21.82
CA ALA A 402 14.02 8.50 -22.12
C ALA A 402 12.50 8.75 -22.26
N PHE A 403 11.78 7.83 -22.90
CA PHE A 403 10.31 7.91 -22.99
C PHE A 403 9.64 7.79 -21.61
N SER A 404 10.07 6.84 -20.77
CA SER A 404 9.51 6.67 -19.42
C SER A 404 9.77 7.90 -18.52
N VAL A 405 11.00 8.40 -18.52
CA VAL A 405 11.41 9.57 -17.72
C VAL A 405 10.70 10.83 -18.20
N SER A 406 10.53 11.03 -19.51
CA SER A 406 9.84 12.21 -20.06
C SER A 406 8.35 12.23 -19.68
N ILE A 407 7.67 11.08 -19.71
CA ILE A 407 6.26 10.98 -19.26
C ILE A 407 6.15 11.31 -17.77
N ALA A 408 7.05 10.80 -16.94
CA ALA A 408 7.05 11.08 -15.50
C ALA A 408 7.31 12.58 -15.22
N PHE A 409 8.31 13.18 -15.89
CA PHE A 409 8.63 14.60 -15.73
C PHE A 409 7.49 15.51 -16.20
N LEU A 410 6.84 15.17 -17.31
CA LEU A 410 5.67 15.87 -17.82
C LEU A 410 4.49 15.81 -16.82
N GLY A 411 4.26 14.65 -16.20
CA GLY A 411 3.27 14.49 -15.14
C GLY A 411 3.55 15.38 -13.91
N ILE A 412 4.81 15.40 -13.44
CA ILE A 412 5.25 16.28 -12.33
C ILE A 412 5.10 17.75 -12.72
N PHE A 413 5.46 18.12 -13.94
CA PHE A 413 5.34 19.49 -14.45
C PHE A 413 3.88 19.96 -14.48
N ILE A 414 2.96 19.13 -14.98
CA ILE A 414 1.52 19.42 -14.98
C ILE A 414 0.99 19.55 -13.54
N ALA A 415 1.38 18.62 -12.64
CA ALA A 415 0.96 18.68 -11.24
C ALA A 415 1.48 19.95 -10.55
N ALA A 416 2.75 20.30 -10.76
CA ALA A 416 3.34 21.54 -10.24
C ALA A 416 2.60 22.76 -10.78
N PHE A 417 2.22 22.80 -12.07
CA PHE A 417 1.45 23.90 -12.63
C PHE A 417 0.03 24.01 -12.05
N LEU A 418 -0.65 22.87 -11.83
CA LEU A 418 -2.04 22.85 -11.33
C LEU A 418 -2.15 23.13 -9.82
N TYR A 419 -1.21 22.65 -9.01
CA TYR A 419 -1.24 22.80 -7.55
C TYR A 419 -0.46 24.02 -7.04
N LYS A 420 0.39 24.66 -7.86
CA LYS A 420 1.10 25.89 -7.46
C LYS A 420 0.11 27.04 -7.30
N SER A 421 0.03 27.52 -6.06
CA SER A 421 -0.84 28.58 -5.58
C SER A 421 -0.69 29.89 -6.38
N SER A 422 -1.81 30.61 -6.50
CA SER A 422 -1.96 31.99 -6.97
C SER A 422 -1.12 33.05 -6.24
N HIS A 423 -0.33 32.68 -5.23
CA HIS A 423 0.54 33.58 -4.47
C HIS A 423 2.00 33.64 -4.95
N SER A 424 2.43 32.85 -5.95
CA SER A 424 3.75 33.09 -6.56
C SER A 424 3.64 34.24 -7.58
N SER A 425 4.21 35.39 -7.23
CA SER A 425 4.24 36.67 -7.97
C SER A 425 4.94 36.65 -9.34
N LEU A 426 5.23 35.48 -9.90
CA LEU A 426 6.07 35.32 -11.09
C LEU A 426 5.38 34.44 -12.13
N LEU A 427 4.18 34.88 -12.54
CA LEU A 427 3.74 34.94 -13.94
C LEU A 427 2.28 35.41 -13.96
N ASN A 428 2.07 36.66 -14.38
CA ASN A 428 0.77 37.20 -14.76
C ASN A 428 0.29 36.40 -16.00
N LEU A 429 -0.46 35.32 -15.78
CA LEU A 429 -0.81 34.34 -16.82
C LEU A 429 -2.05 34.76 -17.62
N ASP A 430 -1.84 35.54 -18.66
CA ASP A 430 -2.83 35.74 -19.75
C ASP A 430 -3.24 34.39 -20.40
N LEU A 431 -2.41 33.35 -20.27
CA LEU A 431 -2.70 31.97 -20.68
C LEU A 431 -3.71 31.23 -19.79
N ILE A 432 -3.70 31.47 -18.46
CA ILE A 432 -4.73 30.91 -17.57
C ILE A 432 -6.09 31.54 -17.89
N ASN A 433 -6.10 32.85 -18.16
CA ASN A 433 -7.29 33.57 -18.57
C ASN A 433 -7.78 33.16 -19.96
N SER A 434 -6.90 32.79 -20.90
CA SER A 434 -7.31 32.28 -22.22
C SER A 434 -7.89 30.87 -22.14
N VAL A 435 -7.29 29.95 -21.37
CA VAL A 435 -7.84 28.61 -21.11
C VAL A 435 -9.16 28.69 -20.31
N LEU A 436 -9.30 29.62 -19.37
CA LEU A 436 -10.56 29.90 -18.68
C LEU A 436 -11.60 30.58 -19.57
N LYS A 437 -11.20 31.42 -20.53
CA LYS A 437 -12.10 32.05 -21.53
C LYS A 437 -12.60 31.05 -22.57
N ILE A 438 -11.75 30.10 -23.01
CA ILE A 438 -12.14 28.98 -23.90
C ILE A 438 -13.18 28.05 -23.24
N LYS A 439 -13.33 28.09 -21.90
CA LYS A 439 -14.33 27.29 -21.17
C LYS A 439 -15.79 27.81 -21.23
N LYS A 440 -16.14 28.86 -21.99
CA LYS A 440 -17.50 29.49 -21.96
C LYS A 440 -18.57 28.90 -22.92
N GLY A 441 -18.40 27.68 -23.46
CA GLY A 441 -19.36 27.06 -24.41
C GLY A 441 -20.39 26.08 -23.79
N PRO A 442 -21.43 25.66 -24.53
CA PRO A 442 -22.50 24.76 -24.04
C PRO A 442 -22.03 23.33 -23.68
N ASN A 443 -20.92 22.85 -24.27
CA ASN A 443 -20.26 21.58 -23.91
C ASN A 443 -19.69 21.57 -22.47
N ARG A 444 -19.70 22.72 -21.76
CA ARG A 444 -19.25 22.84 -20.37
C ARG A 444 -20.18 22.14 -19.38
N ILE A 445 -21.50 22.14 -19.60
CA ILE A 445 -22.45 21.49 -18.68
C ILE A 445 -22.21 19.97 -18.63
N LEU A 446 -22.01 19.35 -19.79
CA LEU A 446 -21.70 17.92 -19.88
C LEU A 446 -20.31 17.61 -19.31
N ARG A 447 -19.29 18.41 -19.65
CA ARG A 447 -17.93 18.24 -19.13
C ARG A 447 -17.85 18.43 -17.61
N ASP A 448 -18.49 19.46 -17.06
CA ASP A 448 -18.50 19.74 -15.62
C ASP A 448 -19.29 18.66 -14.87
N LYS A 449 -20.38 18.12 -15.46
CA LYS A 449 -21.07 16.94 -14.91
C LYS A 449 -20.17 15.70 -14.91
N ILE A 450 -19.45 15.42 -16.00
CA ILE A 450 -18.53 14.28 -16.09
C ILE A 450 -17.37 14.44 -15.09
N LEU A 451 -16.76 15.63 -15.00
CA LEU A 451 -15.69 15.92 -14.04
C LEU A 451 -16.18 15.81 -12.60
N ASN A 452 -17.36 16.34 -12.28
CA ASN A 452 -17.95 16.19 -10.96
C ASN A 452 -18.29 14.73 -10.65
N ALA A 453 -18.73 13.94 -11.65
CA ALA A 453 -18.96 12.51 -11.48
C ALA A 453 -17.66 11.75 -11.18
N ILE A 454 -16.60 12.00 -11.96
CA ILE A 454 -15.26 11.40 -11.75
C ILE A 454 -14.68 11.85 -10.40
N TYR A 455 -14.82 13.12 -10.05
CA TYR A 455 -14.36 13.66 -8.77
C TYR A 455 -15.12 13.02 -7.61
N ASN A 456 -16.45 12.97 -7.66
CA ASN A 456 -17.26 12.35 -6.62
C ASN A 456 -16.97 10.85 -6.51
N TRP A 457 -16.76 10.16 -7.64
CA TRP A 457 -16.34 8.76 -7.67
C TRP A 457 -14.98 8.58 -6.99
N SER A 458 -13.97 9.36 -7.35
CA SER A 458 -12.64 9.26 -6.75
C SER A 458 -12.61 9.66 -5.27
N TYR A 459 -13.33 10.73 -4.91
CA TYR A 459 -13.43 11.26 -3.55
C TYR A 459 -14.11 10.27 -2.61
N ASN A 460 -15.18 9.60 -3.08
CA ASN A 460 -15.89 8.56 -2.33
C ASN A 460 -15.28 7.16 -2.52
N ARG A 461 -13.99 7.06 -2.85
CA ARG A 461 -13.24 5.79 -3.01
C ARG A 461 -13.94 4.78 -3.93
N ALA A 462 -14.37 5.27 -5.09
CA ALA A 462 -15.12 4.51 -6.09
C ALA A 462 -16.42 3.85 -5.56
N TYR A 463 -16.94 4.33 -4.43
CA TYR A 463 -18.06 3.75 -3.69
C TYR A 463 -17.86 2.28 -3.28
N ILE A 464 -16.62 1.79 -3.29
CA ILE A 464 -16.30 0.39 -3.02
C ILE A 464 -16.68 0.04 -1.58
N ASP A 465 -16.39 0.92 -0.62
CA ASP A 465 -16.79 0.75 0.78
C ASP A 465 -18.32 0.62 0.93
N SER A 466 -19.08 1.40 0.16
CA SER A 466 -20.55 1.33 0.14
C SER A 466 -21.05 0.04 -0.51
N LEU A 467 -20.37 -0.45 -1.55
CA LEU A 467 -20.71 -1.72 -2.19
C LEU A 467 -20.49 -2.88 -1.21
N TYR A 468 -19.33 -2.97 -0.57
CA TYR A 468 -19.02 -4.01 0.41
C TYR A 468 -19.97 -4.02 1.61
N THR A 469 -20.32 -2.84 2.13
CA THR A 469 -21.27 -2.73 3.24
C THR A 469 -22.68 -3.16 2.82
N MET A 470 -23.12 -2.78 1.62
CA MET A 470 -24.47 -3.08 1.15
C MET A 470 -24.64 -4.54 0.67
N SER A 471 -23.68 -5.09 -0.06
CA SER A 471 -23.77 -6.45 -0.59
C SER A 471 -23.37 -7.50 0.44
N LEU A 472 -22.14 -7.43 0.96
CA LEU A 472 -21.58 -8.46 1.82
C LEU A 472 -22.03 -8.27 3.27
N THR A 473 -21.79 -7.11 3.87
CA THR A 473 -22.05 -6.94 5.32
C THR A 473 -23.54 -7.03 5.64
N ARG A 474 -24.38 -6.32 4.89
CA ARG A 474 -25.84 -6.38 5.07
C ARG A 474 -26.42 -7.74 4.66
N GLY A 475 -25.86 -8.39 3.64
CA GLY A 475 -26.24 -9.75 3.24
C GLY A 475 -25.99 -10.77 4.36
N ILE A 476 -24.77 -10.80 4.89
CA ILE A 476 -24.37 -11.69 5.99
C ILE A 476 -25.18 -11.41 7.26
N ARG A 477 -25.45 -10.14 7.57
CA ARG A 477 -26.29 -9.80 8.74
C ARG A 477 -27.72 -10.32 8.59
N LYS A 478 -28.32 -10.17 7.42
CA LYS A 478 -29.66 -10.73 7.14
C LYS A 478 -29.69 -12.24 7.20
N SER A 479 -28.67 -12.93 6.67
CA SER A 479 -28.61 -14.39 6.75
C SER A 479 -28.40 -14.86 8.19
N ALA A 480 -27.58 -14.18 8.98
CA ALA A 480 -27.42 -14.47 10.41
C ALA A 480 -28.72 -14.27 11.21
N GLU A 481 -29.45 -13.16 10.97
CA GLU A 481 -30.76 -12.91 11.57
C GLU A 481 -31.78 -14.00 11.21
N PHE A 482 -31.74 -14.50 9.96
CA PHE A 482 -32.58 -15.61 9.50
C PHE A 482 -32.21 -16.95 10.18
N ILE A 483 -30.92 -17.27 10.30
CA ILE A 483 -30.46 -18.49 10.99
C ILE A 483 -30.86 -18.45 12.47
N HIS A 484 -30.64 -17.32 13.14
CA HIS A 484 -31.06 -17.13 14.55
C HIS A 484 -32.58 -17.23 14.72
N PHE A 485 -33.36 -16.71 13.76
CA PHE A 485 -34.81 -16.89 13.74
C PHE A 485 -35.21 -18.36 13.57
N PHE A 486 -34.56 -19.08 12.66
CA PHE A 486 -34.86 -20.49 12.39
C PHE A 486 -34.56 -21.35 13.62
N ASP A 487 -33.42 -21.13 14.27
CA ASP A 487 -33.04 -21.80 15.50
C ASP A 487 -34.08 -21.59 16.61
N ARG A 488 -34.40 -20.32 16.91
CA ARG A 488 -35.36 -19.98 17.97
C ARG A 488 -36.81 -20.36 17.71
N ARG A 489 -37.26 -20.44 16.46
CA ARG A 489 -38.67 -20.69 16.15
C ARG A 489 -38.94 -22.12 15.70
N VAL A 490 -38.01 -22.72 14.96
CA VAL A 490 -38.20 -24.06 14.42
C VAL A 490 -37.56 -25.07 15.35
N ILE A 491 -36.27 -24.92 15.69
CA ILE A 491 -35.55 -25.92 16.51
C ILE A 491 -36.06 -25.88 17.95
N ASP A 492 -36.07 -24.71 18.57
CA ASP A 492 -36.62 -24.52 19.92
C ASP A 492 -38.15 -24.72 19.94
N GLY A 493 -38.85 -24.40 18.86
CA GLY A 493 -40.30 -24.60 18.76
C GLY A 493 -40.69 -26.07 18.69
N ILE A 494 -39.91 -26.89 17.98
CA ILE A 494 -40.10 -28.35 17.92
C ILE A 494 -39.86 -28.96 19.30
N THR A 495 -38.75 -28.61 19.95
CA THR A 495 -38.41 -29.16 21.28
C THR A 495 -39.43 -28.75 22.35
N ASN A 496 -39.86 -27.48 22.38
CA ASN A 496 -40.89 -27.02 23.30
C ASN A 496 -42.32 -27.48 22.95
N GLY A 497 -42.55 -27.95 21.73
CA GLY A 497 -43.84 -28.48 21.31
C GLY A 497 -44.05 -29.95 21.68
N PHE A 498 -42.96 -30.69 21.95
CA PHE A 498 -43.00 -32.10 22.35
C PHE A 498 -42.93 -32.30 23.88
N GLY A 499 -42.47 -31.32 24.64
CA GLY A 499 -42.46 -31.32 26.12
C GLY A 499 -43.62 -30.52 26.68
#